data_AF-A0A1Q6DRY4-F1
#
_entry.id   AF-A0A1Q6DRY4-F1
#
_cell.length_a   1.000
_cell.length_b   1.000
_cell.length_c   1.000
_cell.angle_alpha   90.00
_cell.angle_beta   90.00
_cell.angle_gamma   90.00
#
_symmetry.space_group_name_H-M   'P 1'
#
loop_
_entity.id
_entity.type
_entity.pdbx_description
1 polymer ?
#
loop_
_entity_poly.entity_id
_entity_poly.type
_entity_poly.pdbx_seq_one_letter_code
_entity_poly.pdbx_strand_id
1 'polypeptide(L)'
;MEVRIHPRVVDYIEEVGEKERIKRKLENLKEKPYKSRSGTDIKKLKDKENEMYRLRIGPHRFEYFVEEGVVWVENAFRRGRGYR
;
A
#
# COMPACT_ATOMS: atom_id res chain seq x y z
N MET A 1 -5.82 11.68 -8.13
CA MET A 1 -4.49 11.05 -8.01
C MET A 1 -4.49 9.74 -8.78
N GLU A 2 -3.35 9.37 -9.35
CA GLU A 2 -3.14 8.07 -9.99
C GLU A 2 -2.57 7.07 -8.97
N VAL A 3 -2.84 5.77 -9.11
CA VAL A 3 -2.18 4.72 -8.32
C VAL A 3 -1.40 3.84 -9.27
N ARG A 4 -0.08 3.79 -9.09
CA ARG A 4 0.83 2.91 -9.82
C ARG A 4 1.36 1.84 -8.89
N ILE A 5 1.42 0.62 -9.39
CA ILE A 5 1.76 -0.56 -8.61
C ILE A 5 3.02 -1.18 -9.23
N HIS A 6 4.08 -1.31 -8.45
CA HIS A 6 5.30 -1.96 -8.90
C HIS A 6 5.01 -3.42 -9.29
N PRO A 7 5.62 -3.98 -10.36
CA PRO A 7 5.37 -5.37 -10.81
C PRO A 7 5.42 -6.42 -9.68
N ARG A 8 6.45 -6.37 -8.82
CA ARG A 8 6.54 -7.24 -7.62
C ARG A 8 5.31 -7.24 -6.71
N VAL A 9 4.61 -6.11 -6.62
CA VAL A 9 3.38 -6.00 -5.83
C VAL A 9 2.20 -6.61 -6.59
N VAL A 10 2.17 -6.51 -7.91
CA VAL A 10 1.19 -7.21 -8.74
C VAL A 10 1.33 -8.72 -8.54
N ASP A 11 2.55 -9.25 -8.65
CA ASP A 11 2.84 -10.68 -8.43
C ASP A 11 2.34 -11.14 -7.05
N TYR A 12 2.67 -10.39 -6.01
CA TYR A 12 2.18 -10.66 -4.66
C TYR A 12 0.65 -10.66 -4.56
N ILE A 13 -0.04 -9.73 -5.23
CA ILE A 13 -1.51 -9.65 -5.20
C ILE A 13 -2.14 -10.87 -5.88
N GLU A 14 -1.56 -11.35 -6.99
CA GLU A 14 -2.02 -12.56 -7.68
C GLU A 14 -1.82 -13.81 -6.80
N GLU A 15 -0.72 -13.88 -6.04
CA GLU A 15 -0.40 -15.04 -5.19
C GLU A 15 -1.30 -15.18 -3.94
N VAL A 16 -1.76 -14.08 -3.34
CA VAL A 16 -2.42 -14.15 -2.02
C VAL A 16 -3.91 -14.49 -2.04
N GLY A 17 -4.54 -14.60 -3.22
CA GLY A 17 -5.95 -15.02 -3.35
C GLY A 17 -6.99 -14.00 -2.83
N GLU A 18 -6.59 -12.76 -2.51
CA GLU A 18 -7.47 -11.67 -2.04
C GLU A 18 -7.48 -10.48 -3.01
N LYS A 19 -7.26 -10.74 -4.30
CA LYS A 19 -6.98 -9.75 -5.36
C LYS A 19 -8.01 -8.62 -5.43
N GLU A 20 -9.29 -8.94 -5.55
CA GLU A 20 -10.37 -7.95 -5.74
C GLU A 20 -10.50 -7.04 -4.51
N ARG A 21 -10.39 -7.63 -3.32
CA ARG A 21 -10.42 -6.90 -2.05
C ARG A 21 -9.24 -5.94 -1.95
N ILE A 22 -8.05 -6.40 -2.32
CA ILE A 22 -6.83 -5.58 -2.27
C ILE A 22 -6.90 -4.44 -3.27
N LYS A 23 -7.24 -4.71 -4.53
CA LYS A 23 -7.35 -3.68 -5.58
C LYS A 23 -8.30 -2.56 -5.17
N ARG A 24 -9.51 -2.90 -4.71
CA ARG A 24 -10.48 -1.91 -4.21
C ARG A 24 -9.93 -1.04 -3.08
N LYS A 25 -9.14 -1.63 -2.17
CA LYS A 25 -8.54 -0.89 -1.05
C LYS A 25 -7.34 -0.04 -1.47
N LEU A 26 -6.59 -0.43 -2.48
CA LEU A 26 -5.53 0.40 -3.07
C LEU A 26 -6.12 1.60 -3.82
N GLU A 27 -7.26 1.44 -4.49
CA GLU A 27 -7.95 2.55 -5.16
C GLU A 27 -8.38 3.66 -4.18
N ASN A 28 -8.69 3.34 -2.93
CA ASN A 28 -8.97 4.34 -1.90
C ASN A 28 -7.81 5.31 -1.66
N LEU A 29 -6.58 4.98 -2.06
CA LEU A 29 -5.45 5.91 -1.94
C LEU A 29 -5.61 7.12 -2.87
N LYS A 30 -6.45 7.05 -3.91
CA LYS A 30 -6.67 8.16 -4.86
C LYS A 30 -7.26 9.42 -4.19
N GLU A 31 -7.99 9.27 -3.09
CA GLU A 31 -8.68 10.37 -2.41
C GLU A 31 -7.86 11.02 -1.30
N LYS A 32 -7.35 10.20 -0.37
CA LYS A 32 -6.67 10.63 0.85
C LYS A 32 -5.54 9.65 1.17
N PRO A 33 -4.38 9.75 0.50
CA PRO A 33 -3.27 8.82 0.65
C PRO A 33 -2.46 9.06 1.94
N TYR A 34 -2.70 10.15 2.66
CA TYR A 34 -1.84 10.51 3.80
C TYR A 34 -2.45 10.17 5.16
N LYS A 35 -3.79 10.06 5.23
CA LYS A 35 -4.53 10.03 6.49
C LYS A 35 -5.35 8.75 6.64
N SER A 36 -5.20 8.11 7.79
CA SER A 36 -6.07 7.00 8.19
C SER A 36 -7.52 7.44 8.26
N ARG A 37 -8.45 6.55 7.88
CA ARG A 37 -9.89 6.77 7.92
C ARG A 37 -10.64 5.45 8.07
N SER A 38 -11.95 5.52 8.30
CA SER A 38 -12.80 4.32 8.36
C SER A 38 -12.56 3.43 7.14
N GLY A 39 -12.17 2.18 7.39
CA GLY A 39 -11.89 1.19 6.36
C GLY A 39 -10.56 1.37 5.59
N THR A 40 -9.72 2.36 5.93
CA THR A 40 -8.41 2.58 5.28
C THR A 40 -7.36 2.96 6.34
N ASP A 41 -6.64 1.96 6.83
CA ASP A 41 -5.62 2.12 7.88
C ASP A 41 -4.27 2.49 7.28
N ILE A 42 -3.91 3.77 7.40
CA ILE A 42 -2.68 4.35 6.85
C ILE A 42 -1.80 4.83 8.00
N LYS A 43 -0.52 4.48 7.95
CA LYS A 43 0.50 4.96 8.89
C LYS A 43 1.71 5.51 8.12
N LYS A 44 2.15 6.74 8.45
CA LYS A 44 3.44 7.28 8.00
C LYS A 44 4.59 6.48 8.63
N LEU A 45 5.56 6.06 7.83
CA LEU A 45 6.77 5.39 8.30
C LEU A 45 7.78 6.47 8.74
N LYS A 46 8.40 6.30 9.91
CA LYS A 46 9.28 7.32 10.51
C LYS A 46 10.75 7.17 10.09
N ASP A 47 11.15 5.99 9.62
CA ASP A 47 12.55 5.58 9.46
C ASP A 47 12.96 5.48 7.98
N LYS A 48 12.28 6.22 7.10
CA LYS A 48 12.58 6.26 5.67
C LYS A 48 12.95 7.70 5.31
N GLU A 49 14.04 7.87 4.55
CA GLU A 49 14.51 9.18 4.07
C GLU A 49 13.45 9.91 3.24
N ASN A 50 12.57 9.14 2.57
CA ASN A 50 11.42 9.64 1.82
C ASN A 50 10.12 9.52 2.63
N GLU A 51 9.13 10.37 2.31
CA GLU A 51 7.79 10.32 2.89
C GLU A 51 7.04 9.03 2.48
N MET A 52 7.34 7.94 3.18
CA MET A 52 6.70 6.65 2.98
C MET A 52 5.53 6.45 3.93
N TYR A 53 4.54 5.71 3.42
CA TYR A 53 3.32 5.36 4.10
C TYR A 53 3.10 3.86 3.98
N ARG A 54 2.30 3.33 4.91
CA ARG A 54 1.88 1.94 4.89
C ARG A 54 0.38 1.82 5.01
N LEU A 55 -0.23 1.15 4.04
CA LEU A 55 -1.62 0.73 4.07
C LEU A 55 -1.73 -0.68 4.66
N ARG A 56 -2.67 -0.88 5.60
CA ARG A 56 -3.01 -2.19 6.15
C ARG A 56 -4.31 -2.72 5.55
N ILE A 57 -4.25 -3.91 4.96
CA ILE A 57 -5.42 -4.64 4.45
C ILE A 57 -5.38 -6.05 5.05
N GLY A 58 -6.10 -6.27 6.15
CA GLY A 58 -6.05 -7.55 6.87
C GLY A 58 -4.59 -7.92 7.27
N PRO A 59 -4.07 -9.09 6.87
CA PRO A 59 -2.69 -9.49 7.14
C PRO A 59 -1.67 -8.83 6.20
N HIS A 60 -2.11 -8.19 5.12
CA HIS A 60 -1.25 -7.61 4.09
C HIS A 60 -0.85 -6.17 4.46
N ARG A 61 0.39 -5.83 4.14
CA ARG A 61 0.97 -4.49 4.27
C ARG A 61 1.43 -4.06 2.90
N PHE A 62 1.10 -2.82 2.55
CA PHE A 62 1.53 -2.19 1.31
C PHE A 62 2.27 -0.91 1.67
N GLU A 63 3.51 -0.78 1.23
CA GLU A 63 4.30 0.43 1.40
C GLU A 63 4.24 1.26 0.13
N TYR A 64 4.04 2.56 0.28
CA TYR A 64 3.92 3.47 -0.85
C TYR A 64 4.45 4.85 -0.49
N PHE A 65 4.71 5.64 -1.50
CA PHE A 65 4.96 7.07 -1.38
C PHE A 65 4.07 7.83 -2.35
N VAL A 66 4.02 9.15 -2.20
CA VAL A 66 3.28 10.03 -3.11
C VAL A 66 4.26 11.01 -3.72
N GLU A 67 4.29 11.07 -5.05
CA GLU A 67 5.14 11.97 -5.82
C GLU A 67 4.34 12.52 -6.99
N GLU A 68 4.34 13.84 -7.18
CA GLU A 68 3.67 14.53 -8.29
C GLU A 68 2.19 14.12 -8.50
N GLY A 69 1.46 13.83 -7.42
CA GLY A 69 0.05 13.42 -7.49
C GLY A 69 -0.17 11.94 -7.87
N VAL A 70 0.90 11.15 -7.95
CA VAL A 70 0.90 9.71 -8.17
C VAL A 70 1.21 8.99 -6.86
N VAL A 71 0.41 7.98 -6.53
CA VAL A 71 0.66 7.05 -5.42
C VAL A 71 1.44 5.87 -5.98
N TRP A 72 2.68 5.71 -5.54
CA TRP A 72 3.58 4.64 -5.96
C TRP A 72 3.60 3.54 -4.92
N VAL A 73 2.95 2.41 -5.20
CA VAL A 73 2.93 1.24 -4.33
C VAL A 73 4.16 0.39 -4.62
N GLU A 74 5.15 0.55 -3.76
CA GLU A 74 6.49 -0.03 -3.93
C GLU A 74 6.56 -1.46 -3.44
N ASN A 75 6.05 -1.75 -2.24
CA ASN A 75 6.31 -3.02 -1.59
C ASN A 75 5.03 -3.63 -1.00
N ALA A 76 4.96 -4.97 -0.96
CA ALA A 76 3.84 -5.68 -0.36
C ALA A 76 4.29 -6.97 0.34
N PHE A 77 3.75 -7.21 1.52
CA PHE A 77 4.11 -8.39 2.32
C PHE A 77 3.03 -8.76 3.34
N ARG A 78 3.02 -10.04 3.75
CA ARG A 78 2.19 -10.50 4.88
C ARG A 78 2.90 -10.19 6.19
N ARG A 79 2.13 -9.76 7.20
CA ARG A 79 2.61 -9.60 8.58
C ARG A 79 3.31 -10.89 9.04
N GLY A 80 4.50 -10.76 9.61
CA GLY A 80 5.31 -11.89 10.09
C GLY A 80 6.25 -12.51 9.04
N ARG A 81 6.18 -12.09 7.76
CA ARG A 81 7.14 -12.51 6.73
C ARG A 81 7.95 -11.37 6.09
N GLY A 82 7.61 -10.11 6.36
CA GLY A 82 8.22 -8.93 5.71
C GLY A 82 9.31 -8.20 6.50
N TYR A 83 9.80 -8.78 7.60
CA TYR A 83 11.00 -8.29 8.28
C TYR A 83 12.12 -9.31 8.07
N ARG A 84 12.90 -9.11 7.01
CA ARG A 84 14.30 -9.55 6.92
C ARG A 84 15.14 -8.30 6.80
#